data_AF-A0A6N0LJ57-F1
#
_entry.id   AF-A0A6N0LJ57-F1
#
_cell.length_a   1.000
_cell.length_b   1.000
_cell.length_c   1.000
_cell.angle_alpha   90.00
_cell.angle_beta   90.00
_cell.angle_gamma   90.00
#
_symmetry.space_group_name_H-M   'P 1'
#
loop_
_entity.id
_entity.type
_entity.pdbx_description
1 polymer ?
#
loop_
_entity_poly.entity_id
_entity_poly.type
_entity_poly.pdbx_seq_one_letter_code
_entity_poly.pdbx_strand_id
1 'polypeptide(L)'
;MSAGTIILQVLLNNIFSKKTILEVYSDLQDLPLTPKYKKDIIALRRSLERDLTNNPNKAFSMKEVATKDRMFIRPLKIDPTQIEKVTEMKGKSILLVDDLLASGTTLTSAYNLLKEMEISEQIEAICLLGKLGSK
;
A
#
# COMPACT_ATOMS: atom_id res chain seq x y z
N MET A 1 5.36 -7.45 -43.18
CA MET A 1 4.70 -6.27 -42.59
C MET A 1 4.29 -6.63 -41.18
N SER A 2 4.97 -6.11 -40.17
CA SER A 2 4.57 -6.25 -38.76
C SER A 2 3.61 -5.10 -38.46
N ALA A 3 2.34 -5.43 -38.22
CA ALA A 3 1.38 -4.45 -37.72
C ALA A 3 1.77 -4.18 -36.25
N GLY A 4 2.14 -2.93 -35.94
CA GLY A 4 2.33 -2.51 -34.56
C GLY A 4 0.98 -2.55 -33.84
N THR A 5 0.85 -3.42 -32.83
CA THR A 5 -0.31 -3.45 -31.96
C THR A 5 -0.34 -2.15 -31.14
N ILE A 6 -1.37 -1.34 -31.32
CA ILE A 6 -1.65 -0.22 -30.42
C ILE A 6 -2.21 -0.82 -29.13
N ILE A 7 -1.41 -0.84 -28.08
CA ILE A 7 -1.89 -1.17 -26.73
C ILE A 7 -2.60 0.08 -26.21
N LEU A 8 -3.94 0.03 -26.08
CA LEU A 8 -4.66 1.05 -25.32
C LEU A 8 -4.25 0.95 -23.85
N GLN A 9 -3.40 1.88 -23.42
CA GLN A 9 -2.97 1.97 -22.03
C GLN A 9 -3.88 2.97 -21.30
N VAL A 10 -4.72 2.47 -20.39
CA VAL A 10 -5.58 3.32 -19.55
C VAL A 10 -4.78 3.78 -18.35
N LEU A 11 -4.59 5.09 -18.21
CA LEU A 11 -4.02 5.68 -17.01
C LEU A 11 -5.13 5.90 -15.97
N LEU A 12 -4.98 5.28 -14.81
CA LEU A 12 -5.89 5.47 -13.68
C LEU A 12 -5.17 6.16 -12.54
N ASN A 13 -5.72 7.30 -12.12
CA ASN A 13 -5.23 8.07 -11.00
C ASN A 13 -6.20 7.95 -9.82
N ASN A 14 -5.68 8.12 -8.60
CA ASN A 14 -6.48 8.20 -7.37
C ASN A 14 -7.34 6.96 -7.07
N ILE A 15 -6.94 5.76 -7.52
CA ILE A 15 -7.64 4.50 -7.18
C ILE A 15 -7.37 4.05 -5.74
N PHE A 16 -6.28 4.56 -5.14
CA PHE A 16 -5.92 4.30 -3.75
C PHE A 16 -6.12 5.56 -2.91
N SER A 17 -6.60 5.37 -1.69
CA SER A 17 -6.62 6.39 -0.65
C SER A 17 -5.81 5.92 0.56
N LYS A 18 -5.38 6.86 1.40
CA LYS A 18 -4.70 6.52 2.65
C LYS A 18 -5.70 5.92 3.63
N LYS A 19 -5.28 4.87 4.33
CA LYS A 19 -5.99 4.42 5.52
C LYS A 19 -5.99 5.51 6.60
N THR A 20 -7.00 5.51 7.45
CA THR A 20 -7.05 6.31 8.66
C THR A 20 -6.17 5.70 9.74
N ILE A 21 -5.93 6.46 10.81
CA ILE A 21 -5.18 5.98 11.98
C ILE A 21 -5.88 4.77 12.62
N LEU A 22 -7.21 4.82 12.74
CA LEU A 22 -8.01 3.70 13.23
C LEU A 22 -7.84 2.44 12.38
N GLU A 23 -7.95 2.56 11.05
CA GLU A 23 -7.82 1.40 10.16
C GLU A 23 -6.43 0.75 10.24
N VAL A 24 -5.36 1.56 10.28
CA VAL A 24 -3.99 1.03 10.46
C VAL A 24 -3.82 0.38 11.83
N TYR A 25 -4.39 0.98 12.88
CA TYR A 25 -4.33 0.42 14.22
C TYR A 25 -5.05 -0.94 14.29
N SER A 26 -6.22 -1.06 13.66
CA SER A 26 -6.95 -2.34 13.53
C SER A 26 -6.13 -3.40 12.79
N ASP A 27 -5.53 -3.06 11.64
CA ASP A 27 -4.63 -4.00 10.93
C ASP A 27 -3.51 -4.52 11.85
N LEU A 28 -2.92 -3.63 12.64
CA LEU A 28 -1.85 -3.99 13.56
C LEU A 28 -2.34 -4.90 14.68
N GLN A 29 -3.60 -4.81 15.11
CA GLN A 29 -4.18 -5.69 16.12
C GLN A 29 -4.31 -7.14 15.61
N ASP A 30 -4.65 -7.29 14.34
CA ASP A 30 -4.86 -8.58 13.68
C ASP A 30 -3.54 -9.31 13.34
N LEU A 31 -2.41 -8.60 13.40
CA LEU A 31 -1.11 -9.23 13.16
C LEU A 31 -0.74 -10.28 14.22
N PRO A 32 -0.24 -11.46 13.82
CA PRO A 32 0.20 -12.48 14.76
C PRO A 32 1.44 -12.04 15.54
N LEU A 33 1.36 -12.13 16.87
CA LEU A 33 2.44 -11.78 17.79
C LEU A 33 3.47 -12.91 17.92
N THR A 34 4.25 -13.12 16.86
CA THR A 34 5.39 -14.05 16.89
C THR A 34 6.50 -13.54 17.82
N PRO A 35 7.29 -14.42 18.48
CA PRO A 35 8.36 -13.99 19.39
C PRO A 35 9.35 -13.01 18.76
N LYS A 36 9.60 -13.14 17.45
CA LYS A 36 10.52 -12.30 16.69
C LYS A 36 10.08 -10.83 16.61
N TYR A 37 8.79 -10.57 16.40
CA TYR A 37 8.27 -9.21 16.11
C TYR A 37 7.32 -8.67 17.18
N LYS A 38 7.01 -9.47 18.22
CA LYS A 38 6.06 -9.10 19.27
C LYS A 38 6.35 -7.73 19.90
N LYS A 39 7.62 -7.44 20.20
CA LYS A 39 8.01 -6.16 20.82
C LYS A 39 7.80 -4.97 19.88
N ASP A 40 8.21 -5.09 18.62
CA ASP A 40 8.07 -4.01 17.63
C ASP A 40 6.59 -3.73 17.33
N ILE A 41 5.78 -4.77 17.15
CA ILE A 41 4.33 -4.61 16.91
C ILE A 41 3.64 -3.93 18.12
N ILE A 42 3.98 -4.33 19.35
CA ILE A 42 3.41 -3.69 20.56
C ILE A 42 3.85 -2.23 20.67
N ALA A 43 5.12 -1.92 20.40
CA ALA A 43 5.63 -0.56 20.44
C ALA A 43 4.94 0.32 19.39
N LEU A 44 4.74 -0.20 18.18
CA LEU A 44 4.04 0.50 17.10
C LEU A 44 2.56 0.73 17.42
N ARG A 45 1.86 -0.26 18.00
CA ARG A 45 0.48 -0.07 18.47
C ARG A 45 0.39 1.07 19.48
N ARG A 46 1.28 1.08 20.48
CA ARG A 46 1.35 2.14 21.51
C ARG A 46 1.66 3.52 20.93
N SER A 47 2.51 3.60 19.91
CA SER A 47 2.83 4.89 19.31
C SER A 47 1.60 5.54 18.65
N LEU A 48 0.62 4.75 18.21
CA LEU A 48 -0.61 5.23 17.59
C LEU A 48 -1.73 5.58 18.59
N GLU A 49 -1.64 5.14 19.85
CA GLU A 49 -2.72 5.33 20.85
C GLU A 49 -3.06 6.81 21.09
N ARG A 50 -2.04 7.69 21.10
CA ARG A 50 -2.25 9.14 21.22
C ARG A 50 -3.02 9.71 20.04
N ASP A 51 -2.62 9.33 18.82
CA ASP A 51 -3.26 9.85 17.62
C ASP A 51 -4.68 9.28 17.44
N LEU A 52 -4.89 8.05 17.89
CA LEU A 52 -6.20 7.39 17.91
C LEU A 52 -7.19 8.14 18.81
N THR A 53 -6.72 8.66 19.94
CA THR A 53 -7.55 9.46 20.86
C THR A 53 -7.82 10.87 20.31
N ASN A 54 -6.83 11.47 19.64
CA ASN A 54 -6.94 12.83 19.12
C ASN A 54 -7.83 12.93 17.87
N ASN A 55 -7.57 12.10 16.85
CA ASN A 55 -8.36 12.08 15.62
C ASN A 55 -8.22 10.72 14.89
N PRO A 56 -9.05 9.72 15.23
CA PRO A 56 -8.94 8.37 14.68
C PRO A 56 -9.18 8.30 13.17
N ASN A 57 -9.93 9.26 12.61
CA ASN A 57 -10.30 9.30 11.19
C ASN A 57 -9.31 10.12 10.33
N LYS A 58 -8.28 10.71 10.94
CA LYS A 58 -7.22 11.40 10.19
C LYS A 58 -6.48 10.40 9.29
N ALA A 59 -6.13 10.84 8.08
CA ALA A 59 -5.31 10.05 7.17
C ALA A 59 -3.94 9.72 7.80
N PHE A 60 -3.57 8.44 7.76
CA PHE A 60 -2.33 7.94 8.33
C PHE A 60 -1.10 8.46 7.57
N SER A 61 -0.05 8.82 8.31
CA SER A 61 1.20 9.34 7.74
C SER A 61 2.36 8.39 7.97
N MET A 62 2.91 7.82 6.89
CA MET A 62 4.11 6.97 6.95
C MET A 62 5.39 7.75 7.30
N LYS A 63 5.37 9.09 7.31
CA LYS A 63 6.59 9.91 7.50
C LYS A 63 7.21 9.71 8.88
N GLU A 64 6.39 9.50 9.90
CA GLU A 64 6.82 9.39 11.29
C GLU A 64 7.11 7.94 11.71
N VAL A 65 6.85 6.98 10.82
CA VAL A 65 7.12 5.56 11.05
C VAL A 65 8.58 5.25 10.72
N ALA A 66 9.30 4.69 11.69
CA ALA A 66 10.66 4.21 11.50
C ALA A 66 10.72 3.15 10.39
N THR A 67 11.72 3.22 9.51
CA THR A 67 11.81 2.37 8.31
C THR A 67 11.70 0.87 8.62
N LYS A 68 12.29 0.41 9.73
CA LYS A 68 12.24 -1.00 10.17
C LYS A 68 10.82 -1.49 10.47
N ASP A 69 9.91 -0.60 10.90
CA ASP A 69 8.57 -0.97 11.33
C ASP A 69 7.55 -0.85 10.19
N ARG A 70 7.93 -0.19 9.07
CA ARG A 70 7.05 0.01 7.91
C ARG A 70 6.61 -1.30 7.25
N MET A 71 7.32 -2.40 7.47
CA MET A 71 6.92 -3.72 6.96
C MET A 71 5.64 -4.27 7.61
N PHE A 72 5.24 -3.73 8.77
CA PHE A 72 4.02 -4.12 9.48
C PHE A 72 2.80 -3.26 9.11
N ILE A 73 2.97 -2.23 8.28
CA ILE A 73 1.92 -1.27 7.97
C ILE A 73 1.45 -1.44 6.53
N ARG A 74 0.13 -1.47 6.35
CA ARG A 74 -0.54 -1.42 5.04
C ARG A 74 -1.23 -0.05 4.91
N PRO A 75 -0.54 1.00 4.41
CA PRO A 75 -1.02 2.38 4.52
C PRO A 75 -2.13 2.74 3.52
N LEU A 76 -2.44 1.87 2.56
CA LEU A 76 -3.40 2.13 1.50
C LEU A 76 -4.67 1.31 1.67
N LYS A 77 -5.75 1.85 1.12
CA LYS A 77 -7.00 1.16 0.80
C LYS A 77 -7.48 1.58 -0.59
N ILE A 78 -8.37 0.82 -1.21
CA ILE A 78 -9.06 1.28 -2.42
C ILE A 78 -9.93 2.47 -2.06
N ASP A 79 -9.92 3.51 -2.91
CA ASP A 79 -10.91 4.58 -2.82
C ASP A 79 -12.29 3.99 -3.19
N PRO A 80 -13.26 3.98 -2.26
CA PRO A 80 -14.58 3.41 -2.52
C PRO A 80 -15.28 4.05 -3.72
N THR A 81 -14.98 5.32 -4.03
CA THR A 81 -15.54 6.03 -5.19
C THR A 81 -15.00 5.54 -6.53
N GLN A 82 -13.92 4.75 -6.53
CA GLN A 82 -13.27 4.22 -7.74
C GLN A 82 -13.48 2.70 -7.89
N ILE A 83 -14.30 2.06 -7.06
CA ILE A 83 -14.42 0.59 -7.03
C ILE A 83 -14.86 -0.01 -8.37
N GLU A 84 -15.75 0.67 -9.10
CA GLU A 84 -16.21 0.23 -10.42
C GLU A 84 -15.04 0.18 -11.42
N LYS A 85 -14.26 1.27 -11.50
CA LYS A 85 -13.06 1.34 -12.35
C LYS A 85 -12.02 0.29 -11.96
N VAL A 86 -11.84 0.03 -10.67
CA VAL A 86 -10.93 -1.03 -10.20
C VAL A 86 -11.41 -2.40 -10.68
N THR A 87 -12.71 -2.64 -10.63
CA THR A 87 -13.31 -3.90 -11.09
C THR A 87 -13.22 -4.07 -12.62
N GLU A 88 -13.34 -2.98 -13.38
CA GLU A 88 -13.14 -2.98 -14.85
C GLU A 88 -11.70 -3.32 -15.26
N MET A 89 -10.73 -3.27 -14.34
CA MET A 89 -9.36 -3.73 -14.59
C MET A 89 -9.20 -5.24 -14.49
N LYS A 90 -10.23 -5.98 -14.07
CA LYS A 90 -10.09 -7.41 -13.77
C LYS A 90 -9.51 -8.19 -14.95
N GLY A 91 -8.46 -8.98 -14.68
CA GLY A 91 -7.76 -9.81 -15.66
C GLY A 91 -6.77 -9.07 -16.58
N LYS A 92 -6.64 -7.73 -16.47
CA LYS A 92 -5.68 -6.95 -17.27
C LYS A 92 -4.29 -6.95 -16.63
N SER A 93 -3.25 -6.79 -17.43
CA SER A 93 -1.90 -6.51 -16.92
C SER A 93 -1.86 -5.10 -16.32
N ILE A 94 -1.28 -4.96 -15.12
CA ILE A 94 -1.24 -3.71 -14.37
C ILE A 94 0.22 -3.33 -14.14
N LEU A 95 0.56 -2.08 -14.44
CA LEU A 95 1.84 -1.48 -14.05
C LEU A 95 1.58 -0.41 -12.99
N LEU A 96 2.02 -0.66 -11.77
CA LEU A 96 2.04 0.33 -10.70
C LEU A 96 3.24 1.25 -10.88
N VAL A 97 3.03 2.56 -10.74
CA VAL A 97 4.07 3.56 -10.98
C VAL A 97 4.19 4.45 -9.74
N ASP A 98 5.41 4.62 -9.24
CA ASP A 98 5.74 5.52 -8.12
C ASP A 98 6.95 6.41 -8.49
N ASP A 99 7.09 7.55 -7.83
CA ASP A 99 8.20 8.48 -8.08
C ASP A 99 9.46 8.12 -7.28
N LEU A 100 9.30 7.72 -6.02
CA LEU A 100 10.39 7.47 -5.09
C LEU A 100 10.21 6.19 -4.25
N LEU A 101 11.13 5.24 -4.43
CA LEU A 101 11.21 3.99 -3.70
C LEU A 101 12.06 4.17 -2.43
N ALA A 102 11.40 4.44 -1.31
CA ALA A 102 12.04 4.46 0.01
C ALA A 102 12.16 3.04 0.62
N SER A 103 11.09 2.52 1.19
CA SER A 103 11.01 1.14 1.71
C SER A 103 10.22 0.19 0.81
N GLY A 104 9.59 0.70 -0.24
CA GLY A 104 8.65 -0.05 -1.09
C GLY A 104 7.26 -0.29 -0.51
N THR A 105 7.02 0.08 0.75
CA THR A 105 5.75 -0.21 1.46
C THR A 105 4.50 0.27 0.72
N THR A 106 4.53 1.46 0.08
CA THR A 106 3.40 1.98 -0.70
C THR A 106 3.06 1.08 -1.88
N LEU A 107 4.05 0.78 -2.74
CA LEU A 107 3.88 -0.11 -3.89
C LEU A 107 3.49 -1.52 -3.49
N THR A 108 4.11 -2.08 -2.44
CA THR A 108 3.75 -3.40 -1.91
C THR A 108 2.32 -3.41 -1.37
N SER A 109 1.88 -2.34 -0.71
CA SER A 109 0.50 -2.22 -0.23
C SER A 109 -0.50 -2.14 -1.39
N ALA A 110 -0.19 -1.39 -2.44
CA ALA A 110 -1.02 -1.30 -3.64
C ALA A 110 -1.12 -2.65 -4.37
N TYR A 111 0.02 -3.32 -4.55
CA TYR A 111 0.10 -4.67 -5.11
C TYR A 111 -0.76 -5.66 -4.32
N ASN A 112 -0.59 -5.71 -2.99
CA ASN A 112 -1.34 -6.63 -2.14
C ASN A 112 -2.84 -6.37 -2.18
N LEU A 113 -3.29 -5.11 -2.20
CA LEU A 113 -4.71 -4.80 -2.33
C LEU A 113 -5.32 -5.36 -3.61
N LEU A 114 -4.67 -5.12 -4.75
CA LEU A 114 -5.15 -5.62 -6.04
C LEU A 114 -5.10 -7.15 -6.12
N LYS A 115 -4.10 -7.77 -5.48
CA LYS A 115 -3.95 -9.22 -5.42
C LYS A 115 -4.99 -9.89 -4.53
N GLU A 116 -5.20 -9.36 -3.33
CA GLU A 116 -6.18 -9.85 -2.34
C GLU A 116 -7.62 -9.70 -2.86
N MET A 117 -7.88 -8.70 -3.72
CA MET A 117 -9.15 -8.51 -4.41
C MET A 117 -9.29 -9.32 -5.70
N GLU A 118 -8.31 -10.16 -6.05
CA GLU A 118 -8.28 -10.95 -7.29
C GLU A 118 -8.49 -10.12 -8.56
N ILE A 119 -7.95 -8.88 -8.58
CA ILE A 119 -8.06 -7.99 -9.75
C ILE A 119 -7.16 -8.49 -10.88
N SER A 120 -5.91 -8.84 -10.59
CA SER A 120 -5.00 -9.33 -11.62
C SER A 120 -3.91 -10.22 -11.05
N GLU A 121 -3.53 -11.22 -11.84
CA GLU A 121 -2.35 -12.05 -11.60
C GLU A 121 -1.07 -11.42 -12.17
N GLN A 122 -1.20 -10.44 -13.07
CA GLN A 122 -0.10 -9.80 -13.79
C GLN A 122 0.05 -8.36 -13.32
N ILE A 123 0.71 -8.18 -12.17
CA ILE A 123 0.96 -6.85 -11.59
C ILE A 123 2.46 -6.65 -11.49
N GLU A 124 2.96 -5.64 -12.20
CA GLU A 124 4.34 -5.16 -12.12
C GLU A 124 4.37 -3.80 -11.44
N ALA A 125 5.54 -3.43 -10.92
CA ALA A 125 5.74 -2.11 -10.32
C ALA A 125 7.05 -1.50 -10.81
N ILE A 126 7.01 -0.23 -11.17
CA ILE A 126 8.17 0.57 -11.51
C ILE A 126 8.23 1.80 -10.60
N CYS A 127 9.44 2.18 -10.25
CA CYS A 127 9.67 3.43 -9.56
C CYS A 127 10.77 4.22 -10.26
N LEU A 128 10.57 5.54 -10.40
CA LEU A 128 11.52 6.40 -11.10
C LEU A 128 12.86 6.51 -10.35
N LEU A 129 12.80 6.73 -9.03
CA LEU A 129 13.96 6.93 -8.18
C LEU A 129 14.00 5.89 -7.06
N GLY A 130 15.15 5.31 -6.81
CA GLY A 130 15.37 4.43 -5.67
C GLY A 130 16.79 4.59 -5.15
N LYS A 131 16.99 4.43 -3.84
CA LYS A 131 18.34 4.41 -3.29
C LYS A 131 19.00 3.07 -3.62
N LEU A 132 20.12 3.08 -4.36
CA LEU A 132 20.99 1.91 -4.43
C LEU A 132 21.50 1.60 -3.01
N GLY A 133 21.27 0.36 -2.56
CA GLY A 133 21.21 0.01 -1.14
C GLY A 133 22.46 0.31 -0.30
N SER A 134 22.24 0.34 1.01
CA SER A 134 23.16 -0.22 1.99
C SER A 134 22.32 -1.21 2.81
N LYS A 135 22.33 -2.49 2.42
CA LYS A 135 21.84 -3.57 3.30
C LYS A 135 22.78 -3.70 4.48
#